data_AF-A0AAD4UUZ9-F1
#
_entry.id   AF-A0AAD4UUZ9-F1
#
_cell.length_a   1.000
_cell.length_b   1.000
_cell.length_c   1.000
_cell.angle_alpha   90.00
_cell.angle_beta   90.00
_cell.angle_gamma   90.00
#
_symmetry.space_group_name_H-M   'P 1'
#
loop_
_entity.id
_entity.type
_entity.pdbx_description
1 polymer ?
#
loop_
_entity_poly.entity_id
_entity_poly.type
_entity_poly.pdbx_seq_one_letter_code
_entity_poly.pdbx_strand_id
1 'polypeptide(L)'
;MAPPRGRGGSGGGFRGRGDGGRGGRGGGRFGGGRGGDRGGSAFKSRGGGRGGDRGGRGGRGRGGGMKGGNKVVVEPHRHEGVFIAKGKEDALVTKNMVPGEAVYNEKRISVQNEDGTKVEYRIWNPFRSKLAAAILGGVDDIWIKPGARVLYLGAASGTTVSHVSDIVGPTGVVYAVEFSHRSGRDLVNMAKKRTNVIPIIEDARHPAKYRMLVGMVDVIFSDVAQPDQARIVALNASYFLKAGGHFVISLRAQLH
;
A
#
# COMPACT_ATOMS: atom_id res chain seq x y z
N MET A 1 38.47 33.08 -46.95
CA MET A 1 38.55 32.28 -48.18
C MET A 1 38.08 30.86 -47.88
N ALA A 2 37.08 30.39 -48.60
CA ALA A 2 36.72 28.98 -48.77
C ALA A 2 36.42 28.79 -50.27
N PRO A 3 36.36 27.57 -50.83
CA PRO A 3 37.03 26.30 -50.55
C PRO A 3 37.79 25.82 -51.83
N PRO A 4 37.99 24.50 -52.07
CA PRO A 4 37.23 23.97 -53.21
C PRO A 4 36.56 22.61 -52.98
N ARG A 5 35.48 22.45 -53.74
CA ARG A 5 34.68 21.23 -53.99
C ARG A 5 35.18 20.51 -55.24
N GLY A 6 34.79 19.23 -55.35
CA GLY A 6 34.68 18.45 -56.60
C GLY A 6 35.58 17.22 -56.58
N ARG A 7 35.20 16.01 -57.00
CA ARG A 7 34.20 15.56 -58.00
C ARG A 7 34.15 14.01 -57.86
N GLY A 8 32.99 13.36 -57.78
CA GLY A 8 32.26 12.79 -58.92
C GLY A 8 32.58 11.29 -59.11
N GLY A 9 31.64 10.39 -58.83
CA GLY A 9 31.00 9.51 -59.83
C GLY A 9 31.59 8.09 -59.76
N SER A 10 30.98 6.96 -60.08
CA SER A 10 29.70 6.53 -60.67
C SER A 10 29.68 5.00 -60.45
N GLY A 11 28.59 4.31 -60.12
CA GLY A 11 27.72 3.70 -61.14
C GLY A 11 27.63 2.16 -61.02
N GLY A 12 26.38 1.65 -61.04
CA GLY A 12 25.91 0.32 -61.52
C GLY A 12 26.36 -0.94 -60.77
N GLY A 13 25.61 -2.03 -60.71
CA GLY A 13 24.31 -2.37 -61.27
C GLY A 13 24.11 -3.90 -61.27
N PHE A 14 22.87 -4.32 -60.97
CA PHE A 14 22.15 -5.54 -61.39
C PHE A 14 22.84 -6.91 -61.54
N ARG A 15 22.22 -7.92 -60.89
CA ARG A 15 21.72 -9.24 -61.40
C ARG A 15 21.36 -10.10 -60.17
N GLY A 16 20.24 -10.80 -60.01
CA GLY A 16 19.28 -11.37 -60.96
C GLY A 16 19.32 -12.90 -60.90
N ARG A 17 18.14 -13.54 -60.75
CA ARG A 17 17.77 -14.99 -60.67
C ARG A 17 17.66 -15.58 -59.26
N GLY A 18 16.63 -16.34 -58.89
CA GLY A 18 15.52 -16.90 -59.67
C GLY A 18 15.34 -18.40 -59.40
N ASP A 19 14.08 -18.78 -59.14
CA ASP A 19 13.41 -20.04 -59.51
C ASP A 19 13.32 -21.25 -58.55
N GLY A 20 12.14 -21.89 -58.63
CA GLY A 20 11.78 -23.26 -58.20
C GLY A 20 11.24 -23.41 -56.77
N GLY A 21 9.99 -23.78 -56.46
CA GLY A 21 8.92 -24.39 -57.25
C GLY A 21 8.64 -25.85 -56.81
N ARG A 22 7.41 -26.08 -56.29
CA ARG A 22 6.58 -27.32 -56.26
C ARG A 22 6.67 -28.36 -55.12
N GLY A 23 5.46 -28.69 -54.64
CA GLY A 23 4.98 -30.04 -54.30
C GLY A 23 4.61 -30.21 -52.82
N GLY A 24 3.39 -30.50 -52.36
CA GLY A 24 2.17 -30.99 -53.00
C GLY A 24 1.80 -32.40 -52.51
N ARG A 25 0.59 -32.54 -51.92
CA ARG A 25 -0.16 -33.78 -51.53
C ARG A 25 0.28 -34.45 -50.22
N GLY A 26 -0.61 -35.03 -49.41
CA GLY A 26 -2.05 -35.28 -49.54
C GLY A 26 -2.57 -35.99 -48.28
N GLY A 27 -3.83 -35.72 -47.88
CA GLY A 27 -4.85 -36.77 -47.68
C GLY A 27 -4.92 -37.25 -46.22
N GLY A 28 -6.04 -37.58 -45.58
CA GLY A 28 -7.48 -37.62 -45.82
C GLY A 28 -8.07 -38.13 -44.49
N ARG A 29 -9.10 -37.48 -43.90
CA ARG A 29 -10.54 -37.72 -44.04
C ARG A 29 -11.08 -38.97 -43.31
N PHE A 30 -12.27 -38.79 -42.72
CA PHE A 30 -13.22 -39.77 -42.13
C PHE A 30 -12.93 -40.23 -40.70
N GLY A 31 -13.89 -40.42 -39.79
CA GLY A 31 -15.36 -40.39 -39.78
C GLY A 31 -15.78 -40.63 -38.31
N GLY A 32 -16.84 -40.02 -37.79
CA GLY A 32 -18.19 -40.59 -37.84
C GLY A 32 -18.46 -41.52 -36.63
N GLY A 33 -19.46 -41.23 -35.80
CA GLY A 33 -19.86 -42.17 -34.74
C GLY A 33 -20.82 -41.62 -33.70
N ARG A 34 -22.10 -41.62 -34.04
CA ARG A 34 -23.27 -41.36 -33.17
C ARG A 34 -23.66 -42.67 -32.46
N GLY A 35 -24.17 -42.60 -31.22
CA GLY A 35 -24.93 -43.66 -30.55
C GLY A 35 -24.28 -44.17 -29.26
N GLY A 36 -24.99 -44.38 -28.14
CA GLY A 36 -26.41 -44.28 -27.90
C GLY A 36 -26.73 -44.40 -26.40
N ASP A 37 -27.95 -44.00 -26.07
CA ASP A 37 -28.62 -44.16 -24.78
C ASP A 37 -28.69 -45.62 -24.32
N ARG A 38 -28.68 -45.85 -22.99
CA ARG A 38 -29.62 -46.75 -22.29
C ARG A 38 -29.44 -46.76 -20.77
N GLY A 39 -30.54 -46.45 -20.09
CA GLY A 39 -30.93 -46.97 -18.77
C GLY A 39 -30.40 -46.18 -17.57
N GLY A 40 -31.19 -45.74 -16.60
CA GLY A 40 -32.61 -45.95 -16.33
C GLY A 40 -32.90 -45.49 -14.88
N SER A 41 -34.10 -44.91 -14.69
CA SER A 41 -34.86 -44.75 -13.42
C SER A 41 -34.11 -44.24 -12.18
N ALA A 42 -34.31 -42.99 -11.74
CA ALA A 42 -35.47 -42.55 -10.96
C ALA A 42 -35.77 -43.42 -9.72
N PHE A 43 -35.47 -42.92 -8.50
CA PHE A 43 -36.47 -42.82 -7.43
C PHE A 43 -36.02 -41.89 -6.29
N LYS A 44 -36.97 -41.07 -5.86
CA LYS A 44 -36.98 -40.24 -4.65
C LYS A 44 -36.81 -41.10 -3.39
N SER A 45 -36.24 -40.53 -2.32
CA SER A 45 -37.03 -40.20 -1.12
C SER A 45 -36.24 -39.51 -0.01
N ARG A 46 -36.92 -38.51 0.56
CA ARG A 46 -36.67 -37.87 1.85
C ARG A 46 -36.84 -38.87 3.00
N GLY A 47 -36.03 -38.69 4.03
CA GLY A 47 -36.23 -39.14 5.41
C GLY A 47 -34.90 -38.92 6.14
N GLY A 48 -34.79 -38.31 7.32
CA GLY A 48 -35.74 -37.91 8.33
C GLY A 48 -35.08 -38.13 9.70
N GLY A 49 -34.76 -37.05 10.42
CA GLY A 49 -34.87 -36.97 11.89
C GLY A 49 -33.76 -37.51 12.81
N ARG A 50 -33.36 -36.60 13.71
CA ARG A 50 -33.04 -36.75 15.16
C ARG A 50 -31.63 -37.18 15.62
N GLY A 51 -30.94 -36.19 16.20
CA GLY A 51 -30.68 -36.13 17.65
C GLY A 51 -29.38 -36.74 18.17
N GLY A 52 -28.55 -35.91 18.83
CA GLY A 52 -27.41 -36.40 19.63
C GLY A 52 -26.48 -35.29 20.11
N ASP A 53 -26.87 -34.61 21.19
CA ASP A 53 -25.99 -33.80 22.03
C ASP A 53 -24.79 -34.61 22.55
N ARG A 54 -23.57 -34.09 22.38
CA ARG A 54 -22.43 -34.35 23.29
C ARG A 54 -21.44 -33.19 23.23
N GLY A 55 -21.39 -32.45 24.33
CA GLY A 55 -20.41 -31.41 24.57
C GLY A 55 -18.98 -31.95 24.68
N GLY A 56 -18.02 -31.09 24.33
CA GLY A 56 -16.59 -31.34 24.44
C GLY A 56 -15.82 -30.03 24.33
N ARG A 57 -15.45 -29.51 25.49
CA ARG A 57 -14.91 -28.18 25.81
C ARG A 57 -13.39 -28.15 25.58
N GLY A 58 -12.86 -27.03 25.09
CA GLY A 58 -11.50 -26.58 25.45
C GLY A 58 -10.63 -26.12 24.28
N GLY A 59 -10.20 -24.84 24.32
CA GLY A 59 -9.11 -24.36 23.46
C GLY A 59 -9.29 -22.98 22.81
N ARG A 60 -10.13 -22.07 23.33
CA ARG A 60 -10.09 -20.67 22.88
C ARG A 60 -8.86 -19.99 23.49
N GLY A 61 -7.81 -19.88 22.68
CA GLY A 61 -6.67 -19.01 22.93
C GLY A 61 -7.12 -17.60 23.30
N ARG A 62 -6.55 -17.10 24.41
CA ARG A 62 -6.66 -15.72 24.88
C ARG A 62 -6.06 -14.79 23.82
N GLY A 63 -6.91 -14.31 22.91
CA GLY A 63 -6.70 -13.06 22.17
C GLY A 63 -7.77 -12.08 22.62
N GLY A 64 -7.56 -11.42 23.75
CA GLY A 64 -8.50 -10.49 24.38
C GLY A 64 -8.63 -9.18 23.61
N GLY A 65 -9.01 -9.22 22.33
CA GLY A 65 -9.23 -8.01 21.57
C GLY A 65 -10.50 -7.29 22.05
N MET A 66 -10.38 -6.00 22.35
CA MET A 66 -11.47 -5.02 22.58
C MET A 66 -12.75 -5.38 21.80
N LYS A 67 -13.80 -5.85 22.48
CA LYS A 67 -15.11 -6.14 21.86
C LYS A 67 -15.80 -4.81 21.49
N GLY A 68 -16.25 -4.67 20.25
CA GLY A 68 -17.02 -3.50 19.80
C GLY A 68 -18.31 -3.39 20.61
N GLY A 69 -18.50 -2.27 21.30
CA GLY A 69 -19.67 -2.01 22.14
C GLY A 69 -19.37 -1.42 23.52
N ASN A 70 -18.11 -1.39 23.97
CA ASN A 70 -17.77 -0.64 25.18
C ASN A 70 -17.82 0.86 24.88
N LYS A 71 -18.36 1.68 25.80
CA LYS A 71 -18.19 3.13 25.78
C LYS A 71 -16.70 3.42 25.87
N VAL A 72 -16.12 3.91 24.77
CA VAL A 72 -14.72 4.31 24.69
C VAL A 72 -14.69 5.83 24.73
N VAL A 73 -13.83 6.37 25.59
CA VAL A 73 -13.56 7.82 25.63
C VAL A 73 -12.34 8.07 24.76
N VAL A 74 -12.39 9.05 23.87
CA VAL A 74 -11.26 9.42 23.01
C VAL A 74 -10.68 10.73 23.52
N GLU A 75 -9.41 10.71 23.89
CA GLU A 75 -8.67 11.87 24.38
C GLU A 75 -7.53 12.23 23.40
N PRO A 76 -7.18 13.52 23.24
CA PRO A 76 -6.04 13.92 22.43
C PRO A 76 -4.73 13.41 23.04
N HIS A 77 -3.82 12.94 22.18
CA HIS A 77 -2.44 12.64 22.57
C HIS A 77 -1.60 13.93 22.57
N ARG A 78 -0.40 13.90 23.17
CA ARG A 78 0.57 15.01 23.09
C ARG A 78 1.03 15.35 21.67
N HIS A 79 0.87 14.43 20.71
CA HIS A 79 1.21 14.66 19.31
C HIS A 79 -0.07 15.03 18.57
N GLU A 80 -0.04 16.15 17.86
CA GLU A 80 -1.21 16.66 17.14
C GLU A 80 -1.72 15.64 16.11
N GLY A 81 -3.05 15.48 16.02
CA GLY A 81 -3.70 14.54 15.11
C GLY A 81 -3.67 13.07 15.56
N VAL A 82 -3.03 12.76 16.70
CA VAL A 82 -3.03 11.45 17.34
C VAL A 82 -3.91 11.48 18.60
N PHE A 83 -4.60 10.39 18.89
CA PHE A 83 -5.53 10.28 20.01
C PHE A 83 -5.34 8.96 20.76
N ILE A 84 -5.80 8.90 22.00
CA ILE A 84 -5.87 7.69 22.81
C ILE A 84 -7.35 7.36 23.04
N ALA A 85 -7.73 6.14 22.67
CA ALA A 85 -9.00 5.56 23.01
C ALA A 85 -8.87 4.83 24.36
N LYS A 86 -9.41 5.43 25.43
CA LYS A 86 -9.46 4.84 26.77
C LYS A 86 -10.62 3.87 26.91
N GLY A 87 -10.34 2.69 27.46
CA GLY A 87 -11.35 1.66 27.72
C GLY A 87 -10.81 0.60 28.67
N LYS A 88 -11.06 -0.69 28.36
CA LYS A 88 -10.44 -1.78 29.14
C LYS A 88 -8.95 -1.91 28.88
N GLU A 89 -8.55 -1.64 27.64
CA GLU A 89 -7.18 -1.56 27.18
C GLU A 89 -7.07 -0.27 26.38
N ASP A 90 -6.11 0.58 26.72
CA ASP A 90 -5.90 1.82 25.98
C ASP A 90 -5.32 1.51 24.60
N ALA A 91 -5.80 2.24 23.58
CA ALA A 91 -5.36 2.05 22.21
C ALA A 91 -5.01 3.38 21.56
N LEU A 92 -3.92 3.40 20.79
CA LEU A 92 -3.58 4.53 19.94
C LEU A 92 -4.54 4.58 18.76
N VAL A 93 -5.09 5.76 18.45
CA VAL A 93 -6.04 5.93 17.35
C VAL A 93 -5.76 7.19 16.54
N THR A 94 -6.15 7.18 15.26
CA THR A 94 -6.15 8.35 14.37
C THR A 94 -7.56 8.64 13.87
N LYS A 95 -7.86 9.91 13.59
CA LYS A 95 -9.16 10.30 13.02
C LYS A 95 -9.24 9.85 11.57
N ASN A 96 -10.22 9.01 11.24
CA ASN A 96 -10.36 8.48 9.88
C ASN A 96 -10.76 9.58 8.90
N MET A 97 -9.97 9.81 7.85
CA MET A 97 -10.38 10.73 6.79
C MET A 97 -11.44 10.17 5.84
N VAL A 98 -11.56 8.84 5.75
CA VAL A 98 -12.52 8.15 4.85
C VAL A 98 -13.44 7.28 5.71
N PRO A 99 -14.45 7.88 6.38
CA PRO A 99 -15.35 7.15 7.27
C PRO A 99 -16.03 5.99 6.55
N GLY A 100 -16.20 4.87 7.26
CA GLY A 100 -16.86 3.68 6.69
C GLY A 100 -15.89 2.65 6.11
N GLU A 101 -14.65 3.04 5.81
CA GLU A 101 -13.62 2.14 5.26
C GLU A 101 -12.46 1.84 6.21
N ALA A 102 -12.07 0.56 6.26
CA ALA A 102 -10.82 0.11 6.86
C ALA A 102 -9.79 -0.20 5.76
N VAL A 103 -8.50 -0.01 6.04
CA VAL A 103 -7.44 -0.23 5.05
C VAL A 103 -6.90 -1.66 5.11
N TYR A 104 -6.66 -2.17 6.31
CA TYR A 104 -6.07 -3.49 6.54
C TYR A 104 -6.89 -4.30 7.56
N ASN A 105 -8.19 -4.04 7.63
CA ASN A 105 -9.16 -4.64 8.56
C ASN A 105 -8.86 -4.35 10.05
N GLU A 106 -8.31 -3.18 10.33
CA GLU A 106 -8.21 -2.63 11.67
C GLU A 106 -9.59 -2.32 12.28
N LYS A 107 -9.65 -2.35 13.61
CA LYS A 107 -10.85 -1.96 14.35
C LYS A 107 -11.07 -0.46 14.23
N ARG A 108 -12.34 -0.06 14.23
CA ARG A 108 -12.78 1.32 14.12
C ARG A 108 -13.72 1.66 15.26
N ILE A 109 -13.65 2.90 15.72
CA ILE A 109 -14.46 3.42 16.82
C ILE A 109 -15.23 4.62 16.26
N SER A 110 -16.54 4.57 16.30
CA SER A 110 -17.37 5.74 15.98
C SER A 110 -17.76 6.44 17.26
N VAL A 111 -17.48 7.75 17.34
CA VAL A 111 -17.91 8.62 18.43
C VAL A 111 -18.90 9.63 17.85
N GLN A 112 -20.00 9.85 18.54
CA GLN A 112 -20.92 10.94 18.22
C GLN A 112 -20.58 12.11 19.13
N ASN A 113 -20.22 13.25 18.52
CA ASN A 113 -19.97 14.47 19.27
C ASN A 113 -21.28 15.09 19.76
N GLU A 114 -21.20 16.00 20.73
CA GLU A 114 -22.34 16.74 21.27
C GLU A 114 -23.06 17.54 20.18
N ASP A 115 -22.33 17.99 19.15
CA ASP A 115 -22.85 18.67 17.96
C ASP A 115 -23.61 17.73 16.98
N GLY A 116 -23.79 16.46 17.33
CA GLY A 116 -24.45 15.45 16.51
C GLY A 116 -23.59 14.88 15.37
N THR A 117 -22.41 15.44 15.11
CA THR A 117 -21.48 14.92 14.09
C THR A 117 -20.86 13.60 14.51
N LYS A 118 -20.88 12.61 13.62
CA LYS A 118 -20.26 11.30 13.85
C LYS A 118 -18.82 11.31 13.33
N VAL A 119 -17.85 11.18 14.24
CA VAL A 119 -16.43 11.04 13.90
C VAL A 119 -16.02 9.58 14.02
N GLU A 120 -15.31 9.06 13.02
CA GLU A 120 -14.76 7.72 13.05
C GLU A 120 -13.26 7.78 13.32
N TYR A 121 -12.79 6.95 14.24
CA TYR A 121 -11.38 6.76 14.57
C TYR A 121 -10.94 5.35 14.19
N ARG A 122 -9.68 5.20 13.81
CA ARG A 122 -9.05 3.93 13.44
C ARG A 122 -8.00 3.55 14.47
N ILE A 123 -8.03 2.30 14.93
CA ILE A 123 -7.01 1.79 15.84
C ILE A 123 -5.69 1.63 15.11
N TRP A 124 -4.63 2.18 15.67
CA TRP A 124 -3.29 2.11 15.14
C TRP A 124 -2.46 1.09 15.93
N ASN A 125 -2.13 -0.03 15.28
CA ASN A 125 -1.43 -1.12 15.95
C ASN A 125 0.10 -0.89 16.02
N PRO A 126 0.69 -0.76 17.22
CA PRO A 126 2.13 -0.54 17.38
C PRO A 126 2.98 -1.74 16.94
N PHE A 127 2.46 -2.96 16.99
CA PHE A 127 3.18 -4.15 16.52
C PHE A 127 3.28 -4.25 14.99
N ARG A 128 2.53 -3.42 14.26
CA ARG A 128 2.55 -3.38 12.79
C ARG A 128 3.14 -2.07 12.23
N SER A 129 3.36 -1.07 13.08
CA SER A 129 3.82 0.24 12.65
C SER A 129 4.90 0.75 13.58
N LYS A 130 6.11 0.91 13.02
CA LYS A 130 7.26 1.43 13.78
C LYS A 130 7.03 2.84 14.30
N LEU A 131 6.27 3.65 13.57
CA LEU A 131 5.89 5.00 14.01
C LEU A 131 4.93 4.97 15.21
N ALA A 132 3.91 4.11 15.20
CA ALA A 132 3.04 3.92 16.38
C ALA A 132 3.83 3.40 17.59
N ALA A 133 4.74 2.45 17.37
CA ALA A 133 5.62 1.95 18.43
C ALA A 133 6.51 3.07 19.01
N ALA A 134 7.03 3.97 18.17
CA ALA A 134 7.82 5.12 18.62
C ALA A 134 6.99 6.12 19.43
N ILE A 135 5.76 6.40 18.99
CA ILE A 135 4.82 7.27 19.72
C ILE A 135 4.51 6.70 21.10
N LEU A 136 4.14 5.42 21.20
CA LEU A 136 3.90 4.76 22.47
C LEU A 136 5.17 4.61 23.31
N GLY A 137 6.32 4.47 22.66
CA GLY A 137 7.64 4.40 23.29
C GLY A 137 8.12 5.75 23.85
N GLY A 138 7.38 6.84 23.62
CA GLY A 138 7.66 8.10 24.26
C GLY A 138 8.56 9.05 23.47
N VAL A 139 8.69 8.93 22.14
CA VAL A 139 9.45 9.91 21.30
C VAL A 139 8.93 11.36 21.46
N ASP A 140 9.81 12.32 21.75
CA ASP A 140 9.41 13.69 22.10
C ASP A 140 8.62 14.39 20.98
N ASP A 141 9.11 14.32 19.74
CA ASP A 141 8.43 14.86 18.57
C ASP A 141 8.60 13.93 17.36
N ILE A 142 7.52 13.79 16.59
CA ILE A 142 7.49 13.06 15.32
C ILE A 142 7.48 14.01 14.11
N TRP A 143 7.30 15.31 14.33
CA TRP A 143 7.24 16.40 13.35
C TRP A 143 6.15 16.25 12.27
N ILE A 144 5.30 15.23 12.41
CA ILE A 144 4.11 14.99 11.59
C ILE A 144 2.93 15.60 12.33
N LYS A 145 2.44 16.72 11.80
CA LYS A 145 1.31 17.48 12.36
C LYS A 145 0.25 17.74 11.29
N PRO A 146 -0.99 18.08 11.66
CA PRO A 146 -2.01 18.53 10.72
C PRO A 146 -1.50 19.64 9.80
N GLY A 147 -1.73 19.51 8.49
CA GLY A 147 -1.26 20.44 7.46
C GLY A 147 0.20 20.24 7.00
N ALA A 148 0.98 19.37 7.65
CA ALA A 148 2.36 19.13 7.24
C ALA A 148 2.47 18.39 5.89
N ARG A 149 3.56 18.65 5.17
CA ARG A 149 3.96 17.87 3.99
C ARG A 149 4.99 16.83 4.40
N VAL A 150 4.66 15.56 4.18
CA VAL A 150 5.46 14.41 4.61
C VAL A 150 5.97 13.65 3.40
N LEU A 151 7.26 13.35 3.35
CA LEU A 151 7.82 12.36 2.43
C LEU A 151 8.06 11.05 3.18
N TYR A 152 7.31 10.01 2.81
CA TYR A 152 7.41 8.67 3.40
C TYR A 152 8.22 7.75 2.47
N LEU A 153 9.39 7.32 2.91
CA LEU A 153 10.28 6.41 2.18
C LEU A 153 10.07 4.97 2.65
N GLY A 154 9.72 4.07 1.73
CA GLY A 154 9.43 2.66 2.04
C GLY A 154 7.98 2.47 2.51
N ALA A 155 7.03 2.97 1.73
CA ALA A 155 5.60 2.97 2.08
C ALA A 155 4.95 1.57 2.12
N ALA A 156 5.57 0.55 1.53
CA ALA A 156 5.06 -0.79 1.36
C ALA A 156 3.62 -0.79 0.82
N SER A 157 2.68 -1.47 1.50
CA SER A 157 1.26 -1.50 1.12
C SER A 157 0.46 -0.30 1.64
N GLY A 158 1.10 0.68 2.31
CA GLY A 158 0.45 1.90 2.77
C GLY A 158 -0.30 1.80 4.10
N THR A 159 -0.07 0.75 4.91
CA THR A 159 -0.72 0.57 6.22
C THR A 159 -0.42 1.75 7.17
N THR A 160 0.85 2.03 7.43
CA THR A 160 1.28 3.19 8.25
C THR A 160 1.00 4.52 7.53
N VAL A 161 1.21 4.57 6.21
CA VAL A 161 0.96 5.78 5.40
C VAL A 161 -0.49 6.25 5.55
N SER A 162 -1.44 5.32 5.64
CA SER A 162 -2.85 5.68 5.85
C SER A 162 -3.11 6.37 7.19
N HIS A 163 -2.34 6.05 8.25
CA HIS A 163 -2.44 6.74 9.54
C HIS A 163 -1.69 8.07 9.51
N VAL A 164 -0.56 8.16 8.82
CA VAL A 164 0.15 9.45 8.60
C VAL A 164 -0.74 10.42 7.82
N SER A 165 -1.44 9.92 6.80
CA SER A 165 -2.44 10.67 6.03
C SER A 165 -3.60 11.16 6.91
N ASP A 166 -4.10 10.32 7.82
CA ASP A 166 -5.11 10.71 8.80
C ASP A 166 -4.64 11.84 9.74
N ILE A 167 -3.35 11.82 10.15
CA ILE A 167 -2.76 12.83 11.04
C ILE A 167 -2.57 14.17 10.32
N VAL A 168 -1.97 14.17 9.13
CA VAL A 168 -1.74 15.41 8.37
C VAL A 168 -3.05 16.03 7.87
N GLY A 169 -4.09 15.22 7.72
CA GLY A 169 -5.42 15.68 7.33
C GLY A 169 -5.51 16.16 5.88
N PRO A 170 -6.63 16.79 5.50
CA PRO A 170 -6.93 17.16 4.12
C PRO A 170 -6.09 18.34 3.59
N THR A 171 -5.51 19.14 4.48
CA THR A 171 -4.65 20.28 4.14
C THR A 171 -3.18 19.90 3.96
N GLY A 172 -2.77 18.77 4.56
CA GLY A 172 -1.44 18.20 4.40
C GLY A 172 -1.32 17.31 3.17
N VAL A 173 -0.09 16.87 2.88
CA VAL A 173 0.19 15.96 1.75
C VAL A 173 1.19 14.91 2.19
N VAL A 174 0.95 13.65 1.82
CA VAL A 174 1.88 12.55 2.03
C VAL A 174 2.36 12.01 0.69
N TYR A 175 3.64 12.21 0.39
CA TYR A 175 4.33 11.59 -0.73
C TYR A 175 4.82 10.21 -0.30
N ALA A 176 4.25 9.14 -0.84
CA ALA A 176 4.54 7.78 -0.42
C ALA A 176 5.39 7.06 -1.49
N VAL A 177 6.68 6.89 -1.22
CA VAL A 177 7.64 6.25 -2.13
C VAL A 177 7.73 4.76 -1.82
N GLU A 178 7.51 3.94 -2.83
CA GLU A 178 7.64 2.49 -2.75
C GLU A 178 8.30 1.92 -4.02
N PHE A 179 9.27 1.03 -3.86
CA PHE A 179 9.98 0.43 -5.00
C PHE A 179 9.23 -0.78 -5.58
N SER A 180 8.58 -1.57 -4.71
CA SER A 180 7.89 -2.80 -5.13
C SER A 180 6.62 -2.49 -5.92
N HIS A 181 6.54 -3.00 -7.15
CA HIS A 181 5.33 -2.92 -7.96
C HIS A 181 4.14 -3.65 -7.33
N ARG A 182 4.39 -4.77 -6.62
CA ARG A 182 3.33 -5.53 -5.96
C ARG A 182 2.72 -4.70 -4.84
N SER A 183 3.55 -4.21 -3.91
CA SER A 183 3.10 -3.38 -2.79
C SER A 183 2.56 -2.04 -3.28
N GLY A 184 3.13 -1.51 -4.38
CA GLY A 184 2.68 -0.31 -5.06
C GLY A 184 1.24 -0.39 -5.57
N ARG A 185 0.74 -1.57 -5.98
CA ARG A 185 -0.68 -1.73 -6.36
C ARG A 185 -1.60 -1.47 -5.18
N ASP A 186 -1.28 -2.01 -4.01
CA ASP A 186 -2.06 -1.80 -2.78
C ASP A 186 -1.98 -0.35 -2.32
N LEU A 187 -0.78 0.25 -2.39
CA LEU A 187 -0.56 1.66 -2.08
C LEU A 187 -1.40 2.58 -2.99
N VAL A 188 -1.42 2.33 -4.30
CA VAL A 188 -2.24 3.08 -5.26
C VAL A 188 -3.72 2.91 -4.97
N ASN A 189 -4.17 1.70 -4.64
CA ASN A 189 -5.59 1.46 -4.30
C ASN A 189 -6.01 2.18 -3.01
N MET A 190 -5.11 2.28 -2.03
CA MET A 190 -5.32 3.06 -0.82
C MET A 190 -5.37 4.57 -1.13
N ALA A 191 -4.45 5.06 -1.97
CA ALA A 191 -4.37 6.46 -2.38
C ALA A 191 -5.58 6.92 -3.21
N LYS A 192 -6.21 6.04 -4.01
CA LYS A 192 -7.47 6.38 -4.72
C LYS A 192 -8.58 6.87 -3.79
N LYS A 193 -8.58 6.39 -2.54
CA LYS A 193 -9.57 6.73 -1.52
C LYS A 193 -9.16 7.94 -0.68
N ARG A 194 -7.86 8.27 -0.64
CA ARG A 194 -7.27 9.36 0.16
C ARG A 194 -6.58 10.37 -0.74
N THR A 195 -7.25 11.49 -0.99
CA THR A 195 -6.80 12.53 -1.92
C THR A 195 -5.51 13.24 -1.51
N ASN A 196 -5.13 13.18 -0.23
CA ASN A 196 -3.89 13.78 0.28
C ASN A 196 -2.67 12.84 0.17
N VAL A 197 -2.81 11.63 -0.37
CA VAL A 197 -1.69 10.70 -0.57
C VAL A 197 -1.32 10.62 -2.04
N ILE A 198 -0.06 10.90 -2.35
CA ILE A 198 0.51 10.79 -3.69
C ILE A 198 1.43 9.54 -3.72
N PRO A 199 1.00 8.44 -4.35
CA PRO A 199 1.81 7.22 -4.45
C PRO A 199 2.87 7.39 -5.54
N ILE A 200 4.13 7.08 -5.23
CA ILE A 200 5.27 7.17 -6.14
C ILE A 200 5.94 5.79 -6.19
N ILE A 201 5.81 5.10 -7.33
CA ILE A 201 6.39 3.76 -7.50
C ILE A 201 7.77 3.88 -8.16
N GLU A 202 8.76 4.24 -7.35
CA GLU A 202 10.15 4.44 -7.78
C GLU A 202 11.16 4.04 -6.69
N ASP A 203 12.42 3.87 -7.09
CA ASP A 203 13.51 3.61 -6.15
C ASP A 203 13.93 4.89 -5.42
N ALA A 204 13.79 4.89 -4.08
CA ALA A 204 14.18 5.99 -3.21
C ALA A 204 15.70 6.33 -3.28
N ARG A 205 16.54 5.43 -3.81
CA ARG A 205 17.97 5.70 -4.07
C ARG A 205 18.20 6.75 -5.16
N HIS A 206 17.19 7.02 -5.99
CA HIS A 206 17.29 7.88 -7.18
C HIS A 206 16.26 9.02 -7.13
N PRO A 207 16.36 9.97 -6.17
CA PRO A 207 15.38 11.06 -6.01
C PRO A 207 15.20 11.94 -7.26
N ALA A 208 16.22 12.01 -8.12
CA ALA A 208 16.13 12.69 -9.40
C ALA A 208 14.99 12.17 -10.31
N LYS A 209 14.58 10.90 -10.20
CA LYS A 209 13.53 10.32 -11.05
C LYS A 209 12.12 10.85 -10.74
N TYR A 210 11.85 11.17 -9.47
CA TYR A 210 10.55 11.68 -9.02
C TYR A 210 10.61 13.14 -8.55
N ARG A 211 11.70 13.85 -8.89
CA ARG A 211 11.88 15.27 -8.52
C ARG A 211 10.78 16.19 -9.05
N MET A 212 10.09 15.80 -10.11
CA MET A 212 9.00 16.59 -10.70
C MET A 212 7.67 16.40 -9.97
N LEU A 213 7.56 15.36 -9.14
CA LEU A 213 6.33 15.02 -8.42
C LEU A 213 6.34 15.55 -6.99
N VAL A 214 7.51 15.56 -6.35
CA VAL A 214 7.66 15.90 -4.93
C VAL A 214 8.08 17.35 -4.77
N GLY A 215 7.25 18.14 -4.08
CA GLY A 215 7.61 19.50 -3.65
C GLY A 215 8.41 19.51 -2.35
N MET A 216 8.79 20.70 -1.88
CA MET A 216 9.49 20.83 -0.59
C MET A 216 8.62 20.34 0.57
N VAL A 217 9.16 19.44 1.39
CA VAL A 217 8.50 18.77 2.52
C VAL A 217 9.02 19.27 3.86
N ASP A 218 8.18 19.16 4.89
CA ASP A 218 8.48 19.57 6.26
C ASP A 218 9.18 18.45 7.03
N VAL A 219 8.78 17.20 6.76
CA VAL A 219 9.32 16.02 7.45
C VAL A 219 9.52 14.84 6.50
N ILE A 220 10.62 14.12 6.67
CA ILE A 220 10.87 12.82 6.02
C ILE A 220 10.69 11.71 7.06
N PHE A 221 9.85 10.73 6.77
CA PHE A 221 9.82 9.47 7.53
C PHE A 221 10.41 8.35 6.68
N SER A 222 11.43 7.65 7.19
CA SER A 222 12.09 6.57 6.48
C SER A 222 11.93 5.23 7.18
N ASP A 223 11.19 4.32 6.54
CA ASP A 223 11.01 2.92 6.94
C ASP A 223 11.78 1.92 6.05
N VAL A 224 12.72 2.44 5.26
CA VAL A 224 13.54 1.65 4.34
C VAL A 224 14.49 0.74 5.12
N ALA A 225 14.36 -0.57 4.96
CA ALA A 225 15.29 -1.55 5.52
C ALA A 225 16.40 -1.89 4.49
N GLN A 226 17.40 -1.01 4.35
CA GLN A 226 18.54 -1.20 3.46
C GLN A 226 19.86 -0.87 4.18
N PRO A 227 20.98 -1.53 3.85
CA PRO A 227 22.28 -1.20 4.45
C PRO A 227 22.70 0.26 4.23
N ASP A 228 22.30 0.86 3.10
CA ASP A 228 22.61 2.23 2.71
C ASP A 228 21.52 3.25 3.11
N GLN A 229 20.70 2.94 4.13
CA GLN A 229 19.55 3.76 4.55
C GLN A 229 19.92 5.22 4.84
N ALA A 230 21.04 5.48 5.53
CA ALA A 230 21.48 6.85 5.83
C ALA A 230 21.74 7.68 4.56
N ARG A 231 22.37 7.06 3.54
CA ARG A 231 22.62 7.70 2.24
C ARG A 231 21.31 8.00 1.51
N ILE A 232 20.36 7.07 1.53
CA ILE A 232 19.03 7.25 0.92
C ILE A 232 18.32 8.46 1.54
N VAL A 233 18.29 8.54 2.88
CA VAL A 233 17.66 9.66 3.58
C VAL A 233 18.37 10.98 3.29
N ALA A 234 19.71 11.00 3.36
CA ALA A 234 20.50 12.20 3.08
C ALA A 234 20.27 12.76 1.67
N LEU A 235 20.22 11.89 0.65
CA LEU A 235 19.93 12.29 -0.73
C LEU A 235 18.49 12.78 -0.92
N ASN A 236 17.52 12.16 -0.26
CA ASN A 236 16.13 12.64 -0.33
C ASN A 236 15.97 13.98 0.40
N ALA A 237 16.67 14.15 1.52
CA ALA A 237 16.66 15.38 2.28
C ALA A 237 17.27 16.54 1.49
N SER A 238 18.40 16.32 0.80
CA SER A 238 19.02 17.38 -0.02
C SER A 238 18.16 17.83 -1.20
N TYR A 239 17.28 16.96 -1.71
CA TYR A 239 16.36 17.31 -2.81
C TYR A 239 15.07 17.97 -2.34
N PHE A 240 14.48 17.50 -1.23
CA PHE A 240 13.09 17.79 -0.90
C PHE A 240 12.88 18.39 0.49
N LEU A 241 13.81 18.24 1.43
CA LEU A 241 13.59 18.72 2.79
C LEU A 241 13.83 20.23 2.87
N LYS A 242 12.90 20.97 3.48
CA LYS A 242 13.07 22.41 3.74
C LYS A 242 14.25 22.66 4.67
N ALA A 243 14.82 23.86 4.59
CA ALA A 243 15.74 24.35 5.62
C ALA A 243 15.01 24.36 6.98
N GLY A 244 15.61 23.74 8.00
CA GLY A 244 14.97 23.54 9.30
C GLY A 244 13.91 22.43 9.32
N GLY A 245 13.75 21.66 8.24
CA GLY A 245 12.90 20.47 8.22
C GLY A 245 13.50 19.32 9.05
N HIS A 246 12.65 18.36 9.38
CA HIS A 246 13.01 17.26 10.28
C HIS A 246 12.96 15.91 9.55
N PHE A 247 13.61 14.90 10.13
CA PHE A 247 13.49 13.54 9.61
C PHE A 247 13.42 12.54 10.77
N VAL A 248 12.72 11.45 10.52
CA VAL A 248 12.58 10.32 11.44
C VAL A 248 12.98 9.07 10.69
N ILE A 249 13.94 8.32 11.23
CA ILE A 249 14.48 7.10 10.62
C ILE A 249 14.20 5.94 11.56
N SER A 250 13.53 4.90 11.07
CA SER A 250 13.46 3.64 11.80
C SER A 250 14.62 2.74 11.38
N LEU A 251 15.57 2.55 12.29
CA LEU A 251 16.72 1.68 12.09
C LEU A 251 16.37 0.26 12.56
N ARG A 252 16.71 -0.74 11.73
CA ARG A 252 16.62 -2.15 12.10
C ARG A 252 18.03 -2.73 12.16
N ALA A 253 18.51 -3.05 13.36
CA ALA A 253 19.68 -3.88 13.52
C ALA A 253 19.29 -5.34 13.27
N GLN A 254 19.98 -6.02 12.35
CA GLN A 254 19.99 -7.47 12.29
C GLN A 254 21.20 -7.93 13.10
N LEU A 255 20.97 -8.58 14.24
CA LEU A 255 22.04 -9.30 14.92
C LEU A 255 22.31 -10.57 14.10
N HIS A 256 23.56 -10.73 13.69
CA HIS A 256 24.07 -11.95 13.06
C HIS A 256 24.33 -13.03 14.11
#